data_AF-A0A8T6G7S0-F1
#
_entry.id   AF-A0A8T6G7S0-F1
#
_cell.length_a   1.000
_cell.length_b   1.000
_cell.length_c   1.000
_cell.angle_alpha   90.00
_cell.angle_beta   90.00
_cell.angle_gamma   90.00
#
_symmetry.space_group_name_H-M   'P 1'
#
loop_
_entity.id
_entity.type
_entity.pdbx_description
1 polymer ?
#
loop_
_entity_poly.entity_id
_entity_poly.type
_entity_poly.pdbx_seq_one_letter_code
_entity_poly.pdbx_strand_id
1 'polypeptide(L)'
;MIELVRELSHWMVGFADSEWAMAVLAVTAFTESIFFPLPPDPLLIGMSFVHPRLALLFAAITTVASVAGAVAGRWLGMRYGRPILDRFVSADKVDRVEGLFNRYGVWAILIAAITPIPYKVFALSAGVLNMPLTPFVIASIIGRGARMFLIGALIFLFGEAIQDFLEHSFELVMIAAGIGTVLCVTLFMLFVRTRRAKSVAEVE
;
A
#
# COMPACT_ATOMS: atom_id res chain seq x y z
N MET A 1 0.87 -24.30 -16.02
CA MET A 1 1.04 -23.58 -14.73
C MET A 1 2.49 -23.14 -14.52
N ILE A 2 3.47 -24.05 -14.61
CA ILE A 2 4.91 -23.71 -14.46
C ILE A 2 5.40 -22.76 -15.57
N GLU A 3 4.93 -22.93 -16.79
CA GLU A 3 5.33 -22.12 -17.94
C GLU A 3 4.83 -20.67 -17.85
N LEU A 4 3.57 -20.48 -17.45
CA LEU A 4 2.98 -19.15 -17.16
C LEU A 4 3.77 -18.40 -16.06
N VAL A 5 4.19 -19.11 -15.00
CA VAL A 5 4.96 -18.51 -13.91
C VAL A 5 6.35 -18.07 -14.40
N ARG A 6 6.99 -18.85 -15.27
CA ARG A 6 8.27 -18.48 -15.89
C ARG A 6 8.12 -17.29 -16.83
N GLU A 7 7.10 -17.26 -17.68
CA GLU A 7 6.83 -16.12 -18.56
C GLU A 7 6.55 -14.83 -17.79
N LEU A 8 5.74 -14.91 -16.72
CA LEU A 8 5.50 -13.78 -15.82
C LEU A 8 6.76 -13.31 -15.12
N SER A 9 7.62 -14.24 -14.68
CA SER A 9 8.91 -13.92 -14.08
C SER A 9 9.83 -13.20 -15.07
N HIS A 10 9.99 -13.71 -16.30
CA HIS A 10 10.80 -13.06 -17.33
C HIS A 10 10.25 -11.69 -17.71
N TRP A 11 8.93 -11.54 -17.82
CA TRP A 11 8.30 -10.25 -18.07
C TRP A 11 8.55 -9.26 -16.93
N MET A 12 8.45 -9.70 -15.67
CA MET A 12 8.73 -8.87 -14.50
C MET A 12 10.19 -8.40 -14.45
N VAL A 13 11.14 -9.28 -14.75
CA VAL A 13 12.57 -8.94 -14.82
C VAL A 13 12.81 -7.94 -15.94
N GLY A 14 12.30 -8.22 -17.14
CA GLY A 14 12.42 -7.30 -18.29
C GLY A 14 11.74 -5.94 -18.05
N PHE A 15 10.63 -5.92 -17.31
CA PHE A 15 9.99 -4.68 -16.89
C PHE A 15 10.85 -3.93 -15.86
N ALA A 16 11.39 -4.60 -14.84
CA ALA A 16 12.21 -3.99 -13.80
C ALA A 16 13.53 -3.42 -14.35
N ASP A 17 14.09 -4.05 -15.38
CA ASP A 17 15.28 -3.58 -16.11
C ASP A 17 14.98 -2.43 -17.08
N SER A 18 13.71 -2.16 -17.37
CA SER A 18 13.35 -1.10 -18.30
C SER A 18 13.62 0.29 -17.71
N GLU A 19 14.04 1.23 -18.56
CA GLU A 19 14.21 2.64 -18.18
C GLU A 19 12.90 3.27 -17.66
N TRP A 20 11.76 2.71 -18.06
CA TRP A 20 10.43 3.15 -17.67
C TRP A 20 10.00 2.65 -16.29
N ALA A 21 10.66 1.64 -15.72
CA ALA A 21 10.24 0.99 -14.48
C ALA A 21 10.07 2.00 -13.34
N MET A 22 11.06 2.87 -13.15
CA MET A 22 11.03 3.92 -12.12
C MET A 22 9.95 4.96 -12.38
N ALA A 23 9.72 5.32 -13.64
CA ALA A 23 8.68 6.28 -14.03
C ALA A 23 7.28 5.70 -13.77
N VAL A 24 7.04 4.44 -14.13
CA VAL A 24 5.78 3.74 -13.88
C VAL A 24 5.55 3.59 -12.38
N LEU A 25 6.59 3.28 -11.60
CA LEU A 25 6.51 3.22 -10.13
C LEU A 25 6.10 4.57 -9.54
N ALA A 26 6.74 5.65 -9.97
CA ALA A 26 6.42 7.00 -9.52
C ALA A 26 4.99 7.42 -9.91
N VAL A 27 4.59 7.22 -11.17
CA VAL A 27 3.25 7.55 -11.65
C VAL A 27 2.18 6.74 -10.92
N THR A 28 2.41 5.45 -10.68
CA THR A 28 1.48 4.58 -9.94
C THR A 28 1.33 5.05 -8.50
N ALA A 29 2.45 5.36 -7.82
CA ALA A 29 2.44 5.86 -6.45
C ALA A 29 1.73 7.23 -6.34
N PHE A 30 1.96 8.11 -7.31
CA PHE A 30 1.31 9.42 -7.38
C PHE A 30 -0.19 9.30 -7.60
N THR A 31 -0.61 8.50 -8.58
CA THR A 31 -2.03 8.32 -8.95
C THR A 31 -2.82 7.56 -7.87
N GLU A 32 -2.19 6.61 -7.18
CA GLU A 32 -2.79 5.91 -6.02
C GLU A 32 -3.24 6.90 -4.94
N SER A 33 -2.40 7.90 -4.71
CA SER A 33 -2.62 8.91 -3.67
C SER A 33 -3.79 9.84 -3.97
N ILE A 34 -4.19 9.95 -5.25
CA ILE A 34 -5.22 10.88 -5.72
C ILE A 34 -6.54 10.16 -5.99
N PHE A 35 -6.54 9.14 -6.85
CA PHE A 35 -7.79 8.54 -7.36
C PHE A 35 -7.74 7.02 -7.55
N PHE A 36 -6.59 6.45 -7.90
CA PHE A 36 -6.49 5.08 -8.40
C PHE A 36 -6.33 4.06 -7.25
N PRO A 37 -6.97 2.87 -7.28
CA PRO A 37 -6.85 1.89 -6.20
C PRO A 37 -5.68 0.92 -6.37
N LEU A 38 -4.87 1.00 -7.44
CA LEU A 38 -3.72 0.10 -7.56
C LEU A 38 -2.63 0.52 -6.57
N PRO A 39 -2.29 -0.33 -5.59
CA PRO A 39 -1.20 -0.04 -4.67
C PRO A 39 0.14 -0.05 -5.43
N PRO A 40 1.09 0.86 -5.11
CA PRO A 40 2.44 0.78 -5.66
C PRO A 40 3.24 -0.38 -5.05
N ASP A 41 2.78 -0.96 -3.93
CA ASP A 41 3.48 -1.98 -3.16
C ASP A 41 3.90 -3.21 -4.00
N PRO A 42 3.04 -3.84 -4.83
CA PRO A 42 3.46 -5.00 -5.62
C PRO A 42 4.56 -4.66 -6.63
N LEU A 43 4.52 -3.45 -7.19
CA LEU A 43 5.51 -2.98 -8.14
C LEU A 43 6.84 -2.68 -7.44
N LEU A 44 6.77 -2.00 -6.29
CA LEU A 44 7.92 -1.76 -5.41
C LEU A 44 8.57 -3.08 -5.00
N ILE A 45 7.78 -4.06 -4.56
CA ILE A 45 8.24 -5.39 -4.15
C ILE A 45 8.90 -6.09 -5.33
N GLY A 46 8.24 -6.16 -6.48
CA GLY A 46 8.76 -6.83 -7.68
C GLY A 46 10.09 -6.24 -8.14
N MET A 47 10.16 -4.92 -8.30
CA MET A 47 11.41 -4.24 -8.70
C MET A 47 12.52 -4.40 -7.66
N SER A 48 12.18 -4.28 -6.37
CA SER A 48 13.14 -4.48 -5.28
C SER A 48 13.64 -5.93 -5.22
N PHE A 49 12.80 -6.91 -5.54
CA PHE A 49 13.22 -8.31 -5.60
C PHE A 49 14.09 -8.62 -6.81
N VAL A 50 13.95 -7.91 -7.93
CA VAL A 50 14.87 -8.07 -9.07
C VAL A 50 16.21 -7.39 -8.77
N HIS A 51 16.17 -6.20 -8.18
CA HIS A 51 17.36 -5.42 -7.81
C HIS A 51 17.41 -5.09 -6.31
N PRO A 52 17.75 -6.04 -5.42
CA PRO A 52 17.75 -5.83 -3.97
C PRO A 52 18.56 -4.61 -3.51
N ARG A 53 19.70 -4.35 -4.16
CA ARG A 53 20.58 -3.21 -3.85
C ARG A 53 19.93 -1.85 -4.12
N LEU A 54 18.95 -1.79 -5.02
CA LEU A 54 18.21 -0.57 -5.37
C LEU A 54 16.89 -0.45 -4.60
N ALA A 55 16.53 -1.42 -3.75
CA ALA A 55 15.25 -1.44 -3.04
C ALA A 55 14.98 -0.17 -2.21
N LEU A 56 16.01 0.37 -1.55
CA LEU A 56 15.90 1.63 -0.79
C LEU A 56 15.66 2.84 -1.70
N LEU A 57 16.26 2.85 -2.90
CA LEU A 57 16.03 3.90 -3.89
C LEU A 57 14.59 3.84 -4.41
N PHE A 58 14.09 2.65 -4.73
CA PHE A 58 12.70 2.47 -5.15
C PHE A 58 11.71 2.90 -4.05
N ALA A 59 12.01 2.59 -2.79
CA ALA A 59 11.22 3.05 -1.65
C ALA A 59 11.22 4.59 -1.53
N ALA A 60 12.37 5.23 -1.74
CA ALA A 60 12.48 6.68 -1.73
C ALA A 60 11.66 7.34 -2.85
N ILE A 61 11.82 6.87 -4.10
CA ILE A 61 11.06 7.35 -5.27
C ILE A 61 9.57 7.19 -5.04
N THR A 62 9.15 6.01 -4.58
CA THR A 62 7.75 5.71 -4.26
C THR A 62 7.24 6.68 -3.21
N THR A 63 7.97 6.90 -2.13
CA THR A 63 7.59 7.82 -1.05
C THR A 63 7.42 9.25 -1.55
N VAL A 64 8.38 9.75 -2.33
CA VAL A 64 8.33 11.13 -2.86
C VAL A 64 7.14 11.31 -3.79
N ALA A 65 6.96 10.41 -4.77
CA ALA A 65 5.85 10.49 -5.72
C ALA A 65 4.49 10.36 -5.03
N SER A 66 4.41 9.48 -4.04
CA SER A 66 3.26 9.24 -3.18
C SER A 66 2.87 10.46 -2.33
N VAL A 67 3.85 11.11 -1.70
CA VAL A 67 3.61 12.36 -0.94
C VAL A 67 3.21 13.49 -1.89
N ALA A 68 3.83 13.60 -3.07
CA ALA A 68 3.44 14.58 -4.08
C ALA A 68 1.98 14.39 -4.54
N GLY A 69 1.57 13.14 -4.76
CA GLY A 69 0.18 12.81 -5.08
C GLY A 69 -0.77 13.14 -3.93
N ALA A 70 -0.37 12.89 -2.68
CA ALA A 70 -1.14 13.25 -1.50
C ALA A 70 -1.35 14.76 -1.36
N VAL A 71 -0.32 15.56 -1.67
CA VAL A 71 -0.41 17.03 -1.70
C VAL A 71 -1.38 17.48 -2.78
N ALA A 72 -1.35 16.87 -3.96
CA ALA A 72 -2.33 17.14 -5.02
C ALA A 72 -3.77 16.76 -4.57
N GLY A 73 -3.95 15.61 -3.92
CA GLY A 73 -5.23 15.18 -3.35
C GLY A 73 -5.75 16.17 -2.30
N ARG A 74 -4.90 16.64 -1.38
CA ARG A 74 -5.24 17.69 -0.41
C ARG A 74 -5.66 18.98 -1.12
N TRP A 75 -4.92 19.40 -2.15
CA TRP A 75 -5.27 20.59 -2.91
C TRP A 75 -6.62 20.47 -3.62
N LEU A 76 -6.93 19.30 -4.20
CA LEU A 76 -8.25 19.01 -4.78
C LEU A 76 -9.36 19.08 -3.72
N GLY A 77 -9.15 18.48 -2.54
CA GLY A 77 -10.11 18.54 -1.44
C GLY A 77 -10.37 19.98 -0.97
N MET A 78 -9.33 20.81 -0.91
CA MET A 78 -9.43 22.23 -0.56
C MET A 78 -10.17 23.05 -1.62
N ARG A 79 -9.97 22.74 -2.91
CA ARG A 79 -10.57 23.50 -4.02
C ARG A 79 -12.02 23.13 -4.31
N TYR A 80 -12.36 21.83 -4.21
CA TYR A 80 -13.65 21.28 -4.61
C TYR A 80 -14.55 20.86 -3.43
N GLY A 81 -14.03 20.82 -2.20
CA GLY A 81 -14.81 20.61 -0.99
C GLY A 81 -15.45 19.22 -0.86
N ARG A 82 -16.53 19.11 -0.08
CA ARG A 82 -17.26 17.84 0.14
C ARG A 82 -17.81 17.16 -1.14
N PRO A 83 -18.28 17.87 -2.18
CA PRO A 83 -18.82 17.23 -3.39
C PRO A 83 -17.84 16.28 -4.11
N ILE A 84 -16.53 16.55 -4.06
CA ILE A 84 -15.54 15.62 -4.63
C ILE A 84 -15.39 14.38 -3.74
N LEU A 85 -15.44 14.57 -2.42
CA LEU A 85 -15.32 13.48 -1.46
C LEU A 85 -16.50 12.49 -1.60
N ASP A 86 -17.73 13.00 -1.68
CA ASP A 86 -18.94 12.19 -1.82
C ASP A 86 -19.01 11.43 -3.16
N ARG A 87 -18.31 11.93 -4.19
CA ARG A 87 -18.21 11.28 -5.50
C ARG A 87 -17.19 10.15 -5.55
N PHE A 88 -16.11 10.26 -4.79
CA PHE A 88 -15.00 9.30 -4.80
C PHE A 88 -14.99 8.35 -3.59
N VAL A 89 -15.75 8.64 -2.54
CA VAL A 89 -15.74 7.93 -1.26
C VAL A 89 -17.17 7.75 -0.74
N SER A 90 -17.47 6.56 -0.21
CA SER A 90 -18.75 6.27 0.44
C SER A 90 -18.93 7.11 1.73
N ALA A 91 -20.16 7.60 1.98
CA ALA A 91 -20.50 8.42 3.15
C ALA A 91 -19.98 7.83 4.48
N ASP A 92 -20.17 6.54 4.74
CA ASP A 92 -19.68 5.87 5.97
C ASP A 92 -18.16 6.00 6.21
N LYS A 93 -17.37 6.05 5.12
CA LYS A 93 -15.91 6.21 5.21
C LYS A 93 -15.55 7.67 5.47
N VAL A 94 -16.30 8.61 4.91
CA VAL A 94 -16.14 10.04 5.16
C VAL A 94 -16.40 10.33 6.63
N ASP A 95 -17.52 9.86 7.19
CA ASP A 95 -17.89 10.10 8.58
C ASP A 95 -16.86 9.51 9.57
N ARG A 96 -16.37 8.30 9.30
CA ARG A 96 -15.29 7.70 10.10
C ARG A 96 -14.01 8.52 10.06
N VAL A 97 -13.63 8.99 8.88
CA VAL A 97 -12.41 9.78 8.69
C VAL A 97 -12.56 11.12 9.40
N GLU A 98 -13.70 11.79 9.28
CA GLU A 98 -13.99 13.04 10.01
C GLU A 98 -13.94 12.84 11.53
N GLY A 99 -14.50 11.75 12.05
CA GLY A 99 -14.37 11.39 13.46
C GLY A 99 -12.92 11.20 13.91
N LEU A 100 -12.09 10.57 13.08
CA LEU A 100 -10.65 10.42 13.33
C LEU A 100 -9.92 11.76 13.29
N PHE A 101 -10.23 12.63 12.33
CA PHE A 101 -9.66 13.98 12.26
C PHE A 101 -10.06 14.84 13.46
N ASN A 102 -11.32 14.79 13.90
CA ASN A 102 -11.78 15.52 15.07
C ASN A 102 -11.09 15.05 16.36
N ARG A 103 -10.79 13.75 16.47
CA ARG A 103 -10.17 13.17 17.67
C ARG A 103 -8.63 13.28 17.68
N TYR A 104 -8.00 13.13 16.52
CA TYR A 104 -6.55 12.95 16.41
C TYR A 104 -5.84 14.03 15.57
N GLY A 105 -6.58 14.85 14.82
CA GLY A 105 -6.03 15.90 13.97
C GLY A 105 -4.95 15.37 13.02
N VAL A 106 -3.73 15.90 13.14
CA VAL A 106 -2.57 15.47 12.34
C VAL A 106 -2.23 13.99 12.51
N TRP A 107 -2.43 13.44 13.72
CA TRP A 107 -2.12 12.04 14.00
C TRP A 107 -3.03 11.08 13.22
N ALA A 108 -4.21 11.52 12.79
CA ALA A 108 -5.09 10.72 11.93
C ALA A 108 -4.40 10.37 10.60
N ILE A 109 -3.61 11.29 10.03
CA ILE A 109 -2.83 11.07 8.80
C ILE A 109 -1.77 10.00 9.01
N LEU A 110 -1.06 10.07 10.13
CA LEU A 110 0.03 9.14 10.44
C LEU A 110 -0.50 7.72 10.66
N ILE A 111 -1.61 7.58 11.39
CA ILE A 111 -2.30 6.30 11.58
C ILE A 111 -2.80 5.76 10.24
N ALA A 112 -3.41 6.61 9.41
CA ALA A 112 -3.90 6.22 8.09
C ALA A 112 -2.79 5.75 7.15
N ALA A 113 -1.63 6.40 7.20
CA ALA A 113 -0.50 6.08 6.34
C ALA A 113 0.16 4.72 6.66
N ILE A 114 0.12 4.31 7.93
CA ILE A 114 0.68 3.04 8.40
C ILE A 114 -0.32 1.89 8.26
N THR A 115 -1.61 2.17 8.40
CA THR A 115 -2.67 1.15 8.30
C THR A 115 -2.99 0.81 6.84
N PRO A 116 -3.59 -0.36 6.55
CA PRO A 116 -4.06 -0.73 5.20
C PRO A 116 -5.32 0.05 4.76
N ILE A 117 -5.61 1.19 5.39
CA ILE A 117 -6.79 2.01 5.10
C ILE A 117 -6.49 2.87 3.86
N PRO A 118 -7.46 3.09 2.95
CA PRO A 118 -7.25 3.91 1.76
C PRO A 118 -6.84 5.34 2.09
N TYR A 119 -5.56 5.64 1.91
CA TYR A 119 -4.97 6.92 2.30
C TYR A 119 -5.52 8.12 1.53
N LYS A 120 -5.96 7.93 0.27
CA LYS A 120 -6.57 8.99 -0.55
C LYS A 120 -7.76 9.68 0.13
N VAL A 121 -8.53 8.96 0.96
CA VAL A 121 -9.65 9.54 1.71
C VAL A 121 -9.11 10.55 2.73
N PHE A 122 -8.04 10.21 3.44
CA PHE A 122 -7.41 11.11 4.40
C PHE A 122 -6.76 12.32 3.72
N ALA A 123 -6.14 12.13 2.55
CA ALA A 123 -5.56 13.23 1.77
C ALA A 123 -6.64 14.24 1.32
N LEU A 124 -7.75 13.74 0.75
CA LEU A 124 -8.87 14.60 0.34
C LEU A 124 -9.53 15.29 1.55
N SER A 125 -9.83 14.54 2.61
CA SER A 125 -10.43 15.09 3.84
C SER A 125 -9.53 16.15 4.50
N ALA A 126 -8.21 15.97 4.50
CA ALA A 126 -7.27 16.99 4.98
C ALA A 126 -7.39 18.32 4.20
N GLY A 127 -7.71 18.24 2.91
CA GLY A 127 -8.00 19.39 2.06
C GLY A 127 -9.31 20.07 2.43
N VAL A 128 -10.39 19.28 2.54
CA VAL A 128 -11.73 19.77 2.93
C VAL A 128 -11.70 20.46 4.31
N LEU A 129 -10.92 19.92 5.25
CA LEU A 129 -10.78 20.45 6.60
C LEU A 129 -9.74 21.58 6.72
N ASN A 130 -9.18 22.07 5.60
CA ASN A 130 -8.16 23.12 5.58
C ASN A 130 -6.95 22.87 6.49
N MET A 131 -6.54 21.60 6.63
CA MET A 131 -5.41 21.22 7.48
C MET A 131 -4.11 21.86 6.97
N PRO A 132 -3.23 22.44 7.82
CA PRO A 132 -2.02 23.10 7.35
C PRO A 132 -1.11 22.15 6.54
N LEU A 133 -0.50 22.65 5.46
CA LEU A 133 0.27 21.83 4.52
C LEU A 133 1.50 21.17 5.18
N THR A 134 2.25 21.92 5.99
CA THR A 134 3.48 21.45 6.62
C THR A 134 3.28 20.21 7.50
N PRO A 135 2.38 20.20 8.50
CA PRO A 135 2.16 19.01 9.32
C PRO A 135 1.56 17.86 8.52
N PHE A 136 0.75 18.13 7.51
CA PHE A 136 0.25 17.10 6.59
C PHE A 136 1.39 16.41 5.83
N VAL A 137 2.30 17.18 5.23
CA VAL A 137 3.44 16.64 4.48
C VAL A 137 4.38 15.86 5.38
N ILE A 138 4.70 16.39 6.58
CA ILE A 138 5.57 15.70 7.54
C ILE A 138 4.94 14.37 7.97
N ALA A 139 3.66 14.36 8.34
CA ALA A 139 2.96 13.13 8.72
C ALA A 139 2.89 12.13 7.54
N SER A 140 2.70 12.63 6.32
CA SER A 140 2.69 11.82 5.09
C SER A 140 4.05 11.17 4.85
N ILE A 141 5.14 11.93 4.94
CA ILE A 141 6.51 11.44 4.75
C ILE A 141 6.83 10.37 5.79
N ILE A 142 6.53 10.63 7.06
CA ILE A 142 6.81 9.66 8.14
C ILE A 142 5.99 8.40 7.93
N GLY A 143 4.68 8.51 7.75
CA GLY A 143 3.80 7.35 7.67
C GLY A 143 3.99 6.53 6.39
N ARG A 144 3.96 7.19 5.21
CA ARG A 144 4.14 6.51 3.93
C ARG A 144 5.59 6.07 3.72
N GLY A 145 6.55 6.91 4.13
CA GLY A 145 7.95 6.55 4.13
C GLY A 145 8.22 5.32 5.00
N ALA A 146 7.73 5.29 6.24
CA ALA A 146 7.91 4.12 7.11
C ALA A 146 7.44 2.82 6.44
N ARG A 147 6.27 2.81 5.80
CA ARG A 147 5.76 1.63 5.09
C ARG A 147 6.63 1.24 3.90
N MET A 148 6.95 2.19 3.01
CA MET A 148 7.70 1.89 1.77
C MET A 148 9.15 1.52 2.08
N PHE A 149 9.78 2.20 3.03
CA PHE A 149 11.13 1.88 3.50
C PHE A 149 11.18 0.59 4.31
N LEU A 150 10.13 0.22 5.04
CA LEU A 150 10.09 -1.09 5.69
C LEU A 150 10.15 -2.21 4.65
N ILE A 151 9.34 -2.10 3.58
CA ILE A 151 9.36 -3.07 2.47
C ILE A 151 10.74 -3.07 1.79
N GLY A 152 11.23 -1.90 1.40
CA GLY A 152 12.51 -1.75 0.73
C GLY A 152 13.69 -2.24 1.56
N ALA A 153 13.70 -1.97 2.88
CA ALA A 153 14.75 -2.40 3.78
C ALA A 153 14.75 -3.91 4.00
N LEU A 154 13.57 -4.53 4.13
CA LEU A 154 13.47 -5.99 4.24
C LEU A 154 14.05 -6.67 2.98
N ILE A 155 13.72 -6.17 1.80
CA ILE A 155 14.25 -6.74 0.55
C ILE A 155 15.72 -6.38 0.34
N PHE A 156 16.16 -5.20 0.75
CA PHE A 156 17.58 -4.83 0.70
C PHE A 156 18.45 -5.76 1.58
N LEU A 157 17.95 -6.12 2.78
CA LEU A 157 18.68 -6.95 3.73
C LEU A 157 18.62 -8.44 3.41
N PHE A 158 17.45 -8.94 2.99
CA PHE A 158 17.21 -10.37 2.81
C PHE A 158 17.06 -10.81 1.35
N GLY A 159 16.93 -9.87 0.41
CA GLY A 159 16.59 -10.16 -0.99
C GLY A 159 17.61 -11.05 -1.68
N GLU A 160 18.91 -10.75 -1.57
CA GLU A 160 19.99 -11.57 -2.15
C GLU A 160 19.98 -12.99 -1.54
N ALA A 161 19.87 -13.11 -0.22
CA ALA A 161 19.80 -14.41 0.45
C ALA A 161 18.54 -15.21 0.06
N ILE A 162 17.41 -14.53 -0.14
CA ILE A 162 16.17 -15.15 -0.61
C ILE A 162 16.31 -15.62 -2.05
N GLN A 163 16.94 -14.84 -2.93
CA GLN A 163 17.22 -15.23 -4.31
C GLN A 163 18.08 -16.51 -4.35
N ASP A 164 19.20 -16.53 -3.64
CA ASP A 164 20.11 -17.68 -3.57
C ASP A 164 19.41 -18.94 -3.03
N PHE A 165 18.57 -18.77 -1.99
CA PHE A 165 17.79 -19.85 -1.40
C PHE A 165 16.70 -20.37 -2.35
N LEU A 166 16.01 -19.48 -3.06
CA LEU A 166 14.97 -19.84 -4.02
C LEU A 166 15.56 -20.62 -5.20
N GLU A 167 16.76 -20.28 -5.68
CA GLU A 167 17.41 -21.05 -6.75
C GLU A 167 17.69 -22.51 -6.36
N HIS A 168 18.05 -22.75 -5.09
CA HIS A 168 18.40 -24.08 -4.60
C HIS A 168 17.20 -24.90 -4.09
N SER A 169 16.15 -24.25 -3.59
CA SER A 169 15.03 -24.89 -2.88
C SER A 169 13.65 -24.56 -3.46
N PHE A 170 13.58 -24.08 -4.71
CA PHE A 170 12.36 -23.55 -5.33
C PHE A 170 11.13 -24.44 -5.14
N GLU A 171 11.26 -25.74 -5.39
CA GLU A 171 10.13 -26.68 -5.29
C GLU A 171 9.58 -26.79 -3.87
N LEU A 172 10.47 -26.90 -2.88
CA LEU A 172 10.09 -27.00 -1.46
C LEU A 172 9.46 -25.70 -0.96
N VAL A 173 9.99 -24.55 -1.37
CA VAL A 173 9.45 -23.23 -0.99
C VAL A 173 8.06 -23.03 -1.58
N MET A 174 7.84 -23.39 -2.85
CA MET A 174 6.53 -23.27 -3.49
C MET A 174 5.50 -24.20 -2.85
N ILE A 175 5.88 -25.42 -2.48
CA ILE A 175 5.01 -26.35 -1.76
C ILE A 175 4.67 -25.80 -0.36
N ALA A 176 5.67 -25.34 0.40
CA ALA A 176 5.48 -24.78 1.73
C ALA A 176 4.61 -23.50 1.71
N ALA A 177 4.86 -22.59 0.76
CA ALA A 177 4.06 -21.39 0.57
C ALA A 177 2.62 -21.72 0.17
N GLY A 178 2.41 -22.72 -0.68
CA GLY A 178 1.08 -23.22 -1.04
C GLY A 178 0.32 -23.76 0.17
N ILE A 179 0.95 -24.61 0.97
CA ILE A 179 0.37 -25.17 2.20
C ILE A 179 0.06 -24.06 3.21
N GLY A 180 1.01 -23.14 3.41
CA GLY A 180 0.85 -21.98 4.30
C GLY A 180 -0.33 -21.10 3.88
N THR A 181 -0.48 -20.83 2.59
CA THR A 181 -1.60 -20.04 2.06
C THR A 181 -2.95 -20.73 2.31
N VAL A 182 -3.04 -22.03 2.05
CA VAL A 182 -4.27 -22.82 2.31
C VAL A 182 -4.62 -22.81 3.79
N LEU A 183 -3.63 -22.99 4.67
CA LEU A 183 -3.82 -22.92 6.12
C LEU A 183 -4.29 -21.53 6.57
N CYS A 184 -3.63 -20.46 6.12
CA CYS A 184 -4.02 -19.08 6.44
C CYS A 184 -5.46 -18.77 5.99
N VAL A 185 -5.83 -19.17 4.77
CA VAL A 185 -7.19 -18.99 4.24
C VAL A 185 -8.21 -19.80 5.04
N THR A 186 -7.88 -21.05 5.39
CA THR A 186 -8.75 -21.92 6.19
C THR A 186 -8.96 -21.34 7.59
N LEU A 187 -7.88 -20.94 8.27
CA LEU A 187 -7.95 -20.31 9.60
C LEU A 187 -8.73 -18.99 9.55
N PHE A 188 -8.52 -18.17 8.52
CA PHE A 188 -9.27 -16.94 8.32
C PHE A 188 -10.77 -17.21 8.11
N MET A 189 -11.13 -18.21 7.29
CA MET A 189 -12.53 -18.62 7.11
C MET A 189 -13.17 -19.14 8.40
N LEU A 190 -12.43 -19.93 9.20
CA LEU A 190 -12.88 -20.42 10.51
C LEU A 190 -13.06 -19.26 11.50
N PHE A 191 -12.16 -18.28 11.50
CA PHE A 191 -12.27 -17.07 12.32
C PHE A 191 -13.50 -16.23 11.93
N VAL A 192 -13.76 -16.05 10.64
CA VAL A 192 -14.95 -15.34 10.17
C VAL A 192 -16.22 -16.12 10.53
N ARG A 193 -16.22 -17.46 10.39
CA ARG A 193 -17.35 -18.32 10.78
C ARG A 193 -17.66 -18.24 12.27
N THR A 194 -16.64 -18.29 13.13
CA THR A 194 -16.81 -18.19 14.59
C THR A 194 -17.30 -16.81 15.03
N ARG A 195 -16.89 -15.72 14.35
CA ARG A 195 -17.46 -14.39 14.59
C ARG A 195 -18.91 -14.25 14.12
N ARG A 196 -19.27 -14.84 12.98
CA ARG A 196 -20.68 -14.88 12.53
C ARG A 196 -21.57 -15.70 13.48
N ALA A 197 -21.08 -16.85 13.96
CA ALA A 197 -21.84 -17.68 14.90
C ALA A 197 -22.10 -16.99 16.25
N LYS A 198 -21.12 -16.25 16.78
CA LYS A 198 -21.32 -15.45 18.01
C LYS A 198 -22.32 -14.30 17.81
N SER A 199 -22.32 -13.65 16.65
CA SER A 199 -23.27 -12.57 16.33
C SER A 199 -24.72 -13.04 16.17
N VAL A 200 -24.97 -14.32 15.86
CA VAL A 200 -26.34 -14.87 15.75
C VAL A 200 -26.84 -15.31 17.13
N ALA A 201 -25.96 -15.89 17.96
CA ALA A 201 -26.30 -16.33 19.32
C ALA A 201 -26.50 -15.19 20.33
N GLU A 202 -26.15 -13.94 19.98
CA GLU A 202 -26.38 -12.75 20.82
C GLU A 202 -27.69 -12.02 20.46
N VAL A 203 -28.37 -12.47 19.39
CA VAL A 203 -29.64 -11.90 18.88
C VAL A 203 -30.84 -12.83 19.19
N GLU A 204 -30.60 -14.11 19.52
CA GLU A 204 -31.58 -15.04 20.11
C GLU A 204 -31.64 -14.91 21.64
#